data_AF-A0A7Z7MVB4-F1
#
_entry.id   AF-A0A7Z7MVB4-F1
#
_cell.length_a   1.000
_cell.length_b   1.000
_cell.length_c   1.000
_cell.angle_alpha   90.00
_cell.angle_beta   90.00
_cell.angle_gamma   90.00
#
_symmetry.space_group_name_H-M   'P 1'
#
loop_
_entity.id
_entity.type
_entity.pdbx_description
1 polymer ?
#
loop_
_entity_poly.entity_id
_entity_poly.type
_entity_poly.pdbx_seq_one_letter_code
_entity_poly.pdbx_strand_id
1 'polypeptide(L)'
;MYKRVITMFALVLLGGCANLSPAERSAVMQQEIEEMIQVYGPACEKLGYQADTDAWRECILKLNKTKSLEYYNSRRSAECLGYRGFYRCEPF
;
A
#
# COMPACT_ATOMS: atom_id res chain seq x y z
N MET A 1 -35.09 27.12 -13.45
CA MET A 1 -33.84 26.66 -14.11
C MET A 1 -32.75 26.25 -13.12
N TYR A 2 -32.43 27.05 -12.09
CA TYR A 2 -31.34 26.74 -11.13
C TYR A 2 -31.47 25.39 -10.40
N LYS A 3 -32.67 24.95 -10.03
CA LYS A 3 -32.90 23.65 -9.35
C LYS A 3 -32.46 22.43 -10.16
N ARG A 4 -32.58 22.48 -11.50
CA ARG A 4 -32.13 21.41 -12.41
C ARG A 4 -30.61 21.39 -12.58
N VAL A 5 -29.96 22.56 -12.50
CA VAL A 5 -28.51 22.69 -12.55
C VAL A 5 -27.88 22.14 -11.26
N ILE A 6 -28.48 22.44 -10.10
CA ILE A 6 -28.01 21.92 -8.80
C ILE A 6 -28.14 20.39 -8.71
N THR A 7 -29.23 19.82 -9.23
CA THR A 7 -29.42 18.36 -9.21
C THR A 7 -28.45 17.63 -10.13
N MET A 8 -28.12 18.18 -11.30
CA MET A 8 -27.10 17.64 -12.20
C MET A 8 -25.70 17.70 -11.58
N PHE A 9 -25.34 18.81 -10.93
CA PHE A 9 -24.03 18.96 -10.31
C PHE A 9 -23.83 18.02 -9.10
N ALA A 10 -24.91 17.77 -8.34
CA ALA A 10 -24.90 16.82 -7.22
C ALA A 10 -24.67 15.36 -7.67
N LEU A 11 -25.16 14.97 -8.86
CA LEU A 11 -24.95 13.63 -9.42
C LEU A 11 -23.50 13.39 -9.89
N VAL A 12 -22.81 14.42 -10.38
CA VAL A 12 -21.40 14.34 -10.79
C VAL A 12 -20.48 14.18 -9.58
N LEU A 13 -20.78 14.89 -8.48
CA LEU A 13 -20.01 14.79 -7.24
C LEU A 13 -20.17 13.43 -6.54
N LEU A 14 -21.30 12.74 -6.72
CA LEU A 14 -21.53 11.40 -6.18
C LEU A 14 -20.89 10.28 -7.01
N GLY A 15 -20.57 10.52 -8.29
CA GLY A 15 -19.91 9.55 -9.19
C GLY A 15 -18.38 9.61 -9.20
N GLY A 16 -17.78 10.63 -8.60
CA GLY A 16 -16.34 10.89 -8.66
C GLY A 16 -15.46 10.04 -7.73
N CYS A 17 -16.03 9.29 -6.79
CA CYS A 17 -15.24 8.61 -5.74
C CYS A 17 -14.83 7.16 -6.06
N ALA A 18 -15.11 6.62 -7.26
CA ALA A 18 -14.91 5.19 -7.53
C ALA A 18 -14.23 4.82 -8.88
N ASN A 19 -13.88 5.78 -9.74
CA ASN A 19 -13.31 5.47 -11.05
C ASN A 19 -11.87 5.96 -11.18
N LEU A 20 -10.95 5.34 -10.43
CA LEU A 20 -9.53 5.38 -10.77
C LEU A 20 -9.37 4.65 -12.10
N SER A 21 -9.12 5.39 -13.18
CA SER A 21 -9.00 4.84 -14.53
C SER A 21 -7.88 3.79 -14.59
N PRO A 22 -7.94 2.82 -15.52
CA PRO A 22 -6.88 1.82 -15.67
C PRO A 22 -5.49 2.44 -15.88
N ALA A 23 -5.44 3.59 -16.56
CA ALA A 23 -4.19 4.34 -16.79
C ALA A 23 -3.60 4.87 -15.47
N GLU A 24 -4.42 5.47 -14.61
CA GLU A 24 -3.98 5.97 -13.30
C GLU A 24 -3.48 4.85 -12.40
N ARG A 25 -4.16 3.69 -12.41
CA ARG A 25 -3.70 2.50 -11.67
C ARG A 25 -2.32 2.03 -12.13
N SER A 26 -2.08 2.02 -13.43
CA SER A 26 -0.78 1.60 -13.98
C SER A 26 0.36 2.55 -13.60
N ALA A 27 0.09 3.86 -13.55
CA ALA A 27 1.08 4.85 -13.14
C ALA A 27 1.47 4.69 -11.67
N VAL A 28 0.50 4.43 -10.79
CA VAL A 28 0.75 4.17 -9.36
C VAL A 28 1.63 2.93 -9.19
N MET A 29 1.33 1.86 -9.93
CA MET A 29 2.09 0.61 -9.85
C MET A 29 3.54 0.77 -10.34
N GLN A 30 3.77 1.59 -11.37
CA GLN A 30 5.13 1.89 -11.84
C GLN A 30 5.95 2.61 -10.77
N GLN A 31 5.35 3.58 -10.07
CA GLN A 31 6.02 4.29 -8.99
C GLN A 31 6.37 3.35 -7.83
N GLU A 32 5.45 2.45 -7.44
CA GLU A 32 5.71 1.48 -6.38
C GLU A 32 6.87 0.54 -6.71
N ILE A 33 6.96 0.10 -7.98
CA ILE A 33 8.07 -0.74 -8.44
C ILE A 33 9.41 0.01 -8.42
N GLU A 34 9.42 1.26 -8.87
CA GLU A 34 10.62 2.11 -8.85
C GLU A 34 11.12 2.31 -7.41
N GLU A 35 10.22 2.59 -6.48
CA GLU A 35 10.57 2.72 -5.06
C GLU A 35 11.15 1.40 -4.50
N MET A 36 10.53 0.26 -4.81
CA MET A 36 11.06 -1.05 -4.38
C MET A 36 12.45 -1.33 -4.93
N ILE A 37 12.72 -0.99 -6.19
CA ILE A 37 14.04 -1.14 -6.81
C ILE A 37 15.06 -0.25 -6.09
N GLN A 38 14.72 1.02 -5.85
CA GLN A 38 15.61 1.96 -5.16
C GLN A 38 15.92 1.52 -3.72
N VAL A 39 14.94 0.99 -3.01
CA VAL A 39 15.07 0.60 -1.59
C VAL A 39 15.75 -0.76 -1.43
N TYR A 40 15.36 -1.77 -2.22
CA TYR A 40 15.80 -3.16 -2.02
C TYR A 40 16.84 -3.64 -3.04
N GLY A 41 16.92 -3.02 -4.22
CA GLY A 41 17.87 -3.38 -5.27
C GLY A 41 19.33 -3.45 -4.78
N PRO A 42 19.85 -2.41 -4.10
CA PRO A 42 21.21 -2.42 -3.57
C PRO A 42 21.46 -3.52 -2.53
N ALA A 43 20.44 -3.92 -1.76
CA ALA A 43 20.56 -5.02 -0.81
C ALA A 43 20.66 -6.37 -1.54
N CYS A 44 19.87 -6.57 -2.59
CA CYS A 44 19.94 -7.77 -3.43
C CYS A 44 21.26 -7.86 -4.21
N GLU A 45 21.82 -6.75 -4.69
CA GLU A 45 23.15 -6.72 -5.30
C GLU A 45 24.25 -7.11 -4.30
N LYS A 46 24.18 -6.60 -3.06
CA LYS A 46 25.10 -7.02 -1.97
C LYS A 46 24.98 -8.49 -1.61
N LEU A 47 23.83 -9.12 -1.84
CA LEU A 47 23.61 -10.55 -1.67
C LEU A 47 24.13 -11.38 -2.88
N GLY A 48 24.66 -10.72 -3.92
CA GLY A 48 25.25 -11.36 -5.09
C GLY A 48 24.28 -11.60 -6.24
N TYR A 49 23.06 -11.08 -6.17
CA TYR A 49 22.14 -11.14 -7.31
C TYR A 49 22.54 -10.11 -8.36
N GLN A 50 22.62 -10.54 -9.62
CA GLN A 50 22.89 -9.65 -10.74
C GLN A 50 21.66 -8.78 -11.02
N ALA A 51 21.86 -7.46 -11.09
CA ALA A 51 20.80 -6.49 -11.40
C ALA A 51 20.05 -6.87 -12.70
N ASP A 52 18.77 -6.52 -12.75
CA ASP A 52 17.87 -6.79 -13.88
C ASP A 52 17.67 -8.26 -14.26
N THR A 53 18.09 -9.21 -13.43
CA THR A 53 17.75 -10.63 -13.59
C THR A 53 16.45 -10.96 -12.85
N ASP A 54 15.81 -12.06 -13.24
CA ASP A 54 14.59 -12.52 -12.57
C ASP A 54 14.85 -12.90 -11.11
N ALA A 55 16.02 -13.47 -10.81
CA ALA A 55 16.43 -13.79 -9.45
C ALA A 55 16.59 -12.53 -8.58
N TRP A 56 17.11 -11.42 -9.16
CA TRP A 56 17.20 -10.13 -8.47
C TRP A 56 15.82 -9.51 -8.21
N ARG A 57 14.90 -9.57 -9.20
CA ARG A 57 13.52 -9.12 -9.03
C ARG A 57 12.78 -9.93 -7.96
N GLU A 58 13.00 -11.24 -7.91
CA GLU A 58 12.43 -12.11 -6.88
C GLU A 58 12.96 -11.76 -5.48
N CYS A 59 14.26 -11.46 -5.36
CA CYS A 59 14.84 -10.98 -4.11
C CYS A 59 14.16 -9.69 -3.61
N ILE A 60 13.95 -8.71 -4.50
CA ILE A 60 13.26 -7.45 -4.17
C ILE A 60 11.84 -7.73 -3.67
N LEU A 61 11.07 -8.55 -4.39
CA LEU A 61 9.69 -8.90 -4.01
C LEU A 61 9.64 -9.62 -2.66
N LYS A 62 10.60 -10.51 -2.40
CA LYS A 62 10.69 -11.23 -1.12
C LYS A 62 10.97 -10.30 0.05
N LEU A 63 11.90 -9.34 -0.11
CA LEU A 63 12.20 -8.35 0.94
C LEU A 63 10.99 -7.45 1.23
N ASN A 64 10.29 -6.99 0.18
CA ASN A 64 9.08 -6.20 0.36
C ASN A 64 7.98 -6.96 1.10
N LYS A 65 7.77 -8.24 0.74
CA LYS A 65 6.80 -9.12 1.42
C LYS A 65 7.13 -9.32 2.90
N THR A 66 8.41 -9.50 3.24
CA THR A 66 8.82 -9.63 4.65
C THR A 66 8.48 -8.35 5.43
N LYS A 67 8.81 -7.17 4.88
CA LYS A 67 8.51 -5.88 5.52
C LYS A 67 7.00 -5.67 5.70
N SER A 68 6.18 -6.03 4.72
CA SER A 68 4.72 -5.88 4.84
C SER A 68 4.13 -6.79 5.93
N LEU A 69 4.66 -8.01 6.05
CA LEU A 69 4.29 -8.93 7.13
C LEU A 69 4.74 -8.41 8.50
N GLU A 70 5.95 -7.87 8.62
CA GLU A 70 6.42 -7.23 9.85
C GLU A 70 5.52 -6.07 10.26
N TYR A 71 5.22 -5.15 9.33
CA TYR A 71 4.31 -4.04 9.56
C TYR A 71 2.91 -4.51 9.99
N TYR A 72 2.37 -5.53 9.32
CA TYR A 72 1.08 -6.07 9.65
C TYR A 72 1.07 -6.75 11.04
N ASN A 73 2.13 -7.47 11.38
CA ASN A 73 2.29 -8.09 12.70
C ASN A 73 2.48 -7.05 13.80
N SER A 74 3.26 -5.99 13.57
CA SER A 74 3.45 -4.89 14.53
C SER A 74 2.17 -4.08 14.73
N ARG A 75 1.29 -4.01 13.72
CA ARG A 75 -0.04 -3.40 13.88
C ARG A 75 -1.04 -4.32 14.58
N ARG A 76 -0.83 -5.63 14.48
CA ARG A 76 -1.65 -6.64 15.16
C ARG A 76 -1.30 -6.78 16.65
N SER A 77 -0.10 -6.37 17.08
CA SER A 77 0.17 -6.22 18.51
C SER A 77 -0.62 -5.04 19.06
N ALA A 78 -1.83 -5.32 19.54
CA ALA A 78 -2.52 -4.41 20.44
C ALA A 78 -1.82 -4.50 21.81
N GLU A 79 -1.34 -3.37 22.34
CA GLU A 79 -1.06 -3.30 23.77
C GLU A 79 -2.41 -3.34 24.50
N CYS A 80 -2.83 -4.54 24.87
CA CYS A 80 -4.02 -4.71 25.71
C CYS A 80 -3.65 -4.27 27.14
N LEU A 81 -3.83 -2.99 27.42
CA LEU A 81 -3.72 -2.43 28.76
C LEU A 81 -5.00 -2.78 29.54
N GLY A 82 -4.87 -3.50 30.65
CA GLY A 82 -6.00 -3.85 31.51
C GLY A 82 -5.69 -4.87 32.62
N TYR A 83 -6.59 -4.95 33.61
CA TYR A 83 -6.59 -5.98 34.66
C TYR A 83 -7.78 -6.94 34.45
N ARG A 84 -7.71 -8.15 35.03
CA ARG A 84 -8.68 -9.26 34.83
C ARG A 84 -10.13 -8.76 34.68
N GLY A 85 -10.70 -8.96 33.49
CA GLY A 85 -12.11 -8.66 33.17
C GLY A 85 -12.34 -7.43 32.29
N PHE A 86 -11.37 -6.53 32.14
CA PHE A 86 -11.46 -5.37 31.24
C PHE A 86 -10.17 -5.22 30.44
N TYR A 87 -10.13 -5.78 29.23
CA TYR A 87 -9.09 -5.47 28.25
C TYR A 87 -9.69 -4.54 27.20
N ARG A 88 -9.06 -3.37 27.01
CA ARG A 88 -9.30 -2.52 25.85
C ARG A 88 -8.05 -2.65 24.98
N CYS A 89 -8.21 -3.34 23.86
CA CYS A 89 -7.15 -3.49 22.87
C CYS A 89 -7.42 -2.44 21.80
N GLU A 90 -6.68 -1.33 21.83
CA GLU A 90 -6.73 -0.31 20.79
C GLU A 90 -5.59 -0.55 19.79
N PRO A 91 -5.83 -0.42 18.49
CA PRO A 91 -4.76 -0.37 17.50
C PRO A 91 -3.97 0.94 17.70
N PHE A 92 -2.66 0.89 17.52
CA PHE A 92 -1.82 2.09 17.45
C PHE A 92 -2.09 2.92 16.18
#